data_AF-A0A4Z0Q6N4-F1
#
_entry.id   AF-A0A4Z0Q6N4-F1
#
_cell.length_a   1.000
_cell.length_b   1.000
_cell.length_c   1.000
_cell.angle_alpha   90.00
_cell.angle_beta   90.00
_cell.angle_gamma   90.00
#
_symmetry.space_group_name_H-M   'P 1'
#
loop_
_entity.id
_entity.type
_entity.pdbx_description
1 polymer ?
#
loop_
_entity_poly.entity_id
_entity_poly.type
_entity_poly.pdbx_seq_one_letter_code
_entity_poly.pdbx_strand_id
1 'polypeptide(L)'
;MKYTSKQGNYILAALSCLTVVSTAALIRLGKDNYYFLALTVCFGSLFLFFALVQIIADILSTTDHPATKNSDNFNYLLTTNGVFMYTEHGFSLTVAQKHTLIEWAQVNTLLGFKADLLTVDCICLDVFAANNVRFRISEQTLGWYTFLRKLEELFPEIDKGWEFRIAQLPFATNLRVIYDREKRSLEELQDQLYTS
;
A
#
# COMPACT_ATOMS: atom_id res chain seq x y z
N MET A 1 1.63 7.50 -15.34
CA MET A 1 0.93 8.36 -16.31
C MET A 1 -0.50 8.55 -15.81
N LYS A 2 -0.82 9.69 -15.17
CA LYS A 2 -2.14 9.98 -14.57
C LYS A 2 -3.10 10.40 -15.68
N TYR A 3 -4.02 9.52 -16.07
CA TYR A 3 -5.18 9.93 -16.86
C TYR A 3 -6.12 10.70 -15.92
N THR A 4 -6.20 12.02 -16.11
CA THR A 4 -6.99 12.90 -15.25
C THR A 4 -8.47 12.75 -15.60
N SER A 5 -9.30 12.45 -14.59
CA SER A 5 -10.75 12.18 -14.74
C SER A 5 -11.52 13.29 -15.48
N LYS A 6 -11.00 14.53 -15.47
CA LYS A 6 -11.57 15.65 -16.23
C LYS A 6 -11.61 15.41 -17.73
N GLN A 7 -10.61 14.75 -18.34
CA GLN A 7 -10.62 14.52 -19.79
C GLN A 7 -11.67 13.50 -20.23
N GLY A 8 -12.02 12.53 -19.38
CA GLY A 8 -13.09 11.56 -19.66
C GLY A 8 -14.46 12.22 -19.77
N ASN A 9 -14.75 13.21 -18.92
CA ASN A 9 -16.04 13.89 -18.89
C ASN A 9 -16.30 14.75 -20.15
N TYR A 10 -15.26 15.36 -20.73
CA TYR A 10 -15.40 16.11 -21.99
C TYR A 10 -15.65 15.20 -23.19
N ILE A 11 -15.04 14.00 -23.21
CA ILE A 11 -15.26 13.00 -24.27
C ILE A 11 -16.69 12.45 -24.18
N LEU A 12 -17.19 12.17 -22.97
CA LEU A 12 -18.56 11.72 -22.76
C LEU A 12 -19.59 12.79 -23.18
N ALA A 13 -19.35 14.05 -22.83
CA ALA A 13 -20.21 15.17 -23.22
C ALA A 13 -20.23 15.35 -24.75
N ALA A 14 -19.08 15.27 -25.42
CA ALA A 14 -18.98 15.38 -26.87
C ALA A 14 -19.72 14.23 -27.60
N LEU A 15 -19.62 12.99 -27.09
CA LEU A 15 -20.36 11.84 -27.62
C LEU A 15 -21.87 12.00 -27.44
N SER A 16 -22.33 12.53 -26.31
CA SER A 16 -23.76 12.79 -26.09
C SER A 16 -24.33 13.81 -27.10
N CYS A 17 -23.60 14.90 -27.39
CA CYS A 17 -24.02 15.89 -28.39
C CYS A 17 -24.13 15.30 -29.81
N LEU A 18 -23.22 14.39 -30.20
CA LEU A 18 -23.25 13.73 -31.50
C LEU A 18 -24.50 12.84 -31.67
N THR A 19 -24.96 12.19 -30.60
CA THR A 19 -26.19 11.38 -30.65
C THR A 19 -27.46 12.22 -30.78
N VAL A 20 -27.51 13.39 -30.16
CA VAL A 20 -28.65 14.33 -30.26
C VAL A 20 -28.71 14.97 -31.65
N VAL A 21 -27.57 15.35 -32.23
CA VAL A 21 -27.53 15.94 -33.58
C VAL A 21 -27.87 14.91 -34.66
N SER A 22 -27.42 13.66 -34.52
CA SER A 22 -27.74 12.58 -35.45
C SER A 22 -29.22 12.18 -35.40
N THR A 23 -29.83 12.13 -34.20
CA THR A 23 -31.27 11.86 -34.06
C THR A 23 -32.12 13.00 -34.65
N ALA A 24 -31.76 14.27 -34.42
CA ALA A 24 -32.45 15.41 -35.03
C ALA A 24 -32.32 15.43 -36.57
N ALA A 25 -31.16 15.07 -37.12
CA ALA A 25 -30.95 14.94 -38.57
C ALA A 25 -31.78 13.80 -39.18
N LEU A 26 -31.91 12.66 -38.47
CA LEU A 26 -32.67 11.50 -38.92
C LEU A 26 -34.19 11.70 -38.85
N ILE A 27 -34.69 12.44 -37.85
CA ILE A 27 -36.11 12.87 -37.79
C ILE A 27 -36.45 13.76 -38.99
N ARG A 28 -35.52 14.62 -39.41
CA ARG A 28 -35.68 15.51 -40.58
C ARG A 28 -35.65 14.75 -41.92
N LEU A 29 -35.05 13.55 -41.95
CA LEU A 29 -34.95 12.70 -43.14
C LEU A 29 -36.17 11.77 -43.35
N GLY A 30 -37.23 11.93 -42.54
CA GLY A 30 -38.58 11.48 -42.88
C GLY A 30 -38.70 10.00 -43.25
N LYS A 31 -38.46 9.10 -42.30
CA LYS A 31 -38.75 7.67 -42.50
C LYS A 31 -39.70 7.17 -41.42
N ASP A 32 -40.83 6.61 -41.85
CA ASP A 32 -42.01 6.18 -41.07
C ASP A 32 -41.75 4.99 -40.12
N ASN A 33 -40.55 4.87 -39.57
CA ASN A 33 -40.16 3.75 -38.73
C ASN A 33 -40.21 4.13 -37.25
N TYR A 34 -41.43 4.10 -36.70
CA TYR A 34 -41.72 4.38 -35.29
C TYR A 34 -40.87 3.53 -34.33
N TYR A 35 -40.53 2.29 -34.69
CA TYR A 35 -39.66 1.42 -33.89
C TYR A 35 -38.25 1.99 -33.73
N PHE A 36 -37.71 2.67 -34.75
CA PHE A 36 -36.38 3.28 -34.68
C PHE A 36 -36.39 4.54 -33.80
N LEU A 37 -37.46 5.33 -33.84
CA LEU A 37 -37.65 6.47 -32.94
C LEU A 37 -37.79 6.00 -31.49
N ALA A 38 -38.60 4.96 -31.25
CA ALA A 38 -38.76 4.39 -29.91
C ALA A 38 -37.42 3.87 -29.36
N LEU A 39 -36.64 3.16 -30.19
CA LEU A 39 -35.35 2.63 -29.80
C LEU A 39 -34.35 3.74 -29.42
N THR A 40 -34.27 4.81 -30.23
CA THR A 40 -33.36 5.94 -29.95
C THR A 40 -33.75 6.71 -28.69
N VAL A 41 -35.05 6.88 -28.41
CA VAL A 41 -35.54 7.48 -27.17
C VAL A 41 -35.22 6.59 -25.95
N CYS A 42 -35.38 5.27 -26.07
CA CYS A 42 -35.02 4.32 -25.02
C CYS A 42 -33.51 4.31 -24.71
N PHE A 43 -32.65 4.30 -25.73
CA PHE A 43 -31.20 4.33 -25.51
C PHE A 43 -30.71 5.69 -25.00
N GLY A 44 -31.29 6.79 -25.48
CA GLY A 44 -30.97 8.14 -25.01
C GLY A 44 -31.37 8.35 -23.55
N SER A 45 -32.54 7.87 -23.14
CA SER A 45 -33.00 7.98 -21.75
C SER A 45 -32.19 7.11 -20.79
N LEU A 46 -31.77 5.91 -21.22
CA LEU A 46 -30.88 5.05 -20.43
C LEU A 46 -29.52 5.72 -20.20
N PHE A 47 -28.95 6.32 -21.24
CA PHE A 47 -27.67 7.03 -21.14
C PHE A 47 -27.76 8.25 -20.21
N LEU A 48 -28.86 9.02 -20.32
CA LEU A 48 -29.10 10.18 -19.46
C LEU A 48 -29.31 9.76 -17.99
N PHE A 49 -29.98 8.64 -17.75
CA PHE A 49 -30.11 8.04 -16.43
C PHE A 49 -28.75 7.62 -15.86
N PHE A 50 -27.91 6.94 -16.63
CA PHE A 50 -26.55 6.58 -16.19
C PHE A 50 -25.68 7.81 -15.90
N ALA A 51 -25.76 8.85 -16.74
CA ALA A 51 -25.05 10.11 -16.50
C ALA A 51 -25.55 10.80 -15.22
N LEU A 52 -26.87 10.81 -14.97
CA LEU A 52 -27.44 11.32 -13.73
C LEU A 52 -27.00 10.51 -12.51
N VAL A 53 -26.98 9.17 -12.59
CA VAL A 53 -26.49 8.31 -11.51
C VAL A 53 -25.02 8.59 -11.22
N GLN A 54 -24.19 8.79 -12.24
CA GLN A 54 -22.78 9.15 -12.06
C GLN A 54 -22.63 10.54 -11.42
N ILE A 55 -23.39 11.54 -11.87
CA ILE A 55 -23.35 12.90 -11.29
C ILE A 55 -23.85 12.88 -9.84
N ILE A 56 -24.93 12.15 -9.55
CA ILE A 56 -25.46 12.01 -8.19
C ILE A 56 -24.47 11.26 -7.30
N ALA A 57 -23.83 10.19 -7.79
CA ALA A 57 -22.77 9.48 -7.06
C ALA A 57 -21.56 10.38 -6.80
N ASP A 58 -21.17 11.21 -7.76
CA ASP A 58 -20.09 12.20 -7.60
C ASP A 58 -20.48 13.26 -6.55
N ILE A 59 -21.68 13.85 -6.66
CA ILE A 59 -22.21 14.83 -5.69
C ILE A 59 -22.32 14.21 -4.28
N LEU A 60 -22.83 12.98 -4.15
CA LEU A 60 -22.90 12.27 -2.87
C LEU A 60 -21.50 11.92 -2.33
N SER A 61 -20.53 11.67 -3.22
CA SER A 61 -19.13 11.49 -2.83
C SER A 61 -18.44 12.80 -2.42
N THR A 62 -18.92 13.96 -2.87
CA THR A 62 -18.40 15.27 -2.45
C THR A 62 -18.85 15.73 -1.07
N THR A 63 -19.85 15.07 -0.45
CA THR A 63 -20.28 15.39 0.92
C THR A 63 -19.50 14.70 2.03
N ASP A 64 -18.51 13.86 1.70
CA ASP A 64 -17.48 13.43 2.64
C ASP A 64 -16.14 13.42 1.92
N HIS A 65 -15.30 14.43 2.15
CA HIS A 65 -13.87 14.30 1.97
C HIS A 65 -13.26 13.74 3.26
N PRO A 66 -13.05 12.41 3.42
CA PRO A 66 -12.28 11.84 4.52
C PRO A 66 -10.77 11.97 4.29
N ALA A 67 -10.31 12.99 3.55
CA ALA A 67 -8.89 13.17 3.26
C ALA A 67 -8.07 13.52 4.52
N THR A 68 -8.69 14.16 5.52
CA THR A 68 -8.05 14.54 6.79
C THR A 68 -7.91 13.38 7.76
N LYS A 69 -8.92 12.50 7.88
CA LYS A 69 -8.84 11.39 8.85
C LYS A 69 -7.77 10.35 8.49
N ASN A 70 -7.53 10.15 7.18
CA ASN A 70 -6.57 9.16 6.71
C ASN A 70 -5.13 9.71 6.65
N SER A 71 -4.94 11.00 6.35
CA SER A 71 -3.61 11.63 6.41
C SER A 71 -3.05 11.64 7.82
N ASP A 72 -3.89 11.95 8.81
CA ASP A 72 -3.48 12.05 10.20
C ASP A 72 -3.09 10.69 10.77
N ASN A 73 -3.83 9.64 10.39
CA ASN A 73 -3.51 8.26 10.78
C ASN A 73 -2.20 7.78 10.14
N PHE A 74 -1.98 8.06 8.85
CA PHE A 74 -0.74 7.66 8.20
C PHE A 74 0.48 8.44 8.71
N ASN A 75 0.36 9.75 8.89
CA ASN A 75 1.41 10.57 9.50
C ASN A 75 1.74 10.11 10.92
N TYR A 76 0.73 9.71 11.69
CA TYR A 76 0.93 9.09 13.00
C TYR A 76 1.75 7.79 12.89
N LEU A 77 1.42 6.89 11.96
CA LEU A 77 2.18 5.65 11.74
C LEU A 77 3.65 5.90 11.33
N LEU A 78 3.91 6.95 10.54
CA LEU A 78 5.27 7.34 10.11
C LEU A 78 6.14 7.95 11.22
N THR A 79 5.52 8.47 12.28
CA THR A 79 6.21 9.25 13.33
C THR A 79 6.14 8.61 14.70
N THR A 80 5.19 7.70 14.93
CA THR A 80 5.07 7.00 16.21
C THR A 80 6.28 6.10 16.46
N ASN A 81 6.75 6.09 17.70
CA ASN A 81 7.76 5.12 18.16
C ASN A 81 7.11 3.77 18.50
N GLY A 82 5.79 3.74 18.68
CA GLY A 82 5.03 2.53 18.95
C GLY A 82 5.54 1.74 20.15
N VAL A 83 5.94 0.48 19.93
CA VAL A 83 6.43 -0.41 21.00
C VAL A 83 7.89 -0.14 21.41
N PHE A 84 8.55 0.82 20.75
CA PHE A 84 9.96 1.13 20.95
C PHE A 84 10.15 2.41 21.76
N MET A 85 11.21 2.43 22.56
CA MET A 85 11.77 3.65 23.14
C MET A 85 13.25 3.73 22.75
N TYR A 86 13.67 4.86 22.20
CA TYR A 86 15.03 5.03 21.67
C TYR A 86 15.91 5.81 22.65
N THR A 87 17.18 5.41 22.70
CA THR A 87 18.27 6.16 23.34
C THR A 87 19.34 6.46 22.31
N GLU A 88 20.40 7.18 22.69
CA GLU A 88 21.53 7.46 21.79
C GLU A 88 22.25 6.18 21.34
N HIS A 89 22.37 5.20 22.23
CA HIS A 89 23.17 3.99 21.99
C HIS A 89 22.34 2.74 21.69
N GLY A 90 21.01 2.82 21.76
CA GLY A 90 20.16 1.65 21.60
C GLY A 90 18.68 1.96 21.55
N PHE A 91 17.91 0.91 21.82
CA PHE A 91 16.47 0.97 21.94
C PHE A 91 16.00 -0.04 22.98
N SER A 92 14.80 0.17 23.50
CA SER A 92 14.09 -0.83 24.27
C SER A 92 12.74 -1.14 23.66
N LEU A 93 12.31 -2.38 23.82
CA LEU A 93 11.01 -2.85 23.36
C LEU A 93 10.29 -3.57 24.49
N THR A 94 8.97 -3.39 24.55
CA THR A 94 8.13 -4.11 25.51
C THR A 94 7.23 -5.07 24.75
N VAL A 95 7.50 -6.37 24.88
CA VAL A 95 6.67 -7.44 24.29
C VAL A 95 6.28 -8.39 25.40
N ALA A 96 4.99 -8.70 25.51
CA ALA A 96 4.45 -9.60 26.54
C ALA A 96 4.93 -9.27 27.97
N GLN A 97 4.92 -7.98 28.34
CA GLN A 97 5.36 -7.45 29.64
C GLN A 97 6.86 -7.59 29.95
N LYS A 98 7.65 -8.13 29.01
CA LYS A 98 9.10 -8.16 29.12
C LYS A 98 9.69 -6.92 28.46
N HIS A 99 10.29 -6.05 29.28
CA HIS A 99 11.11 -4.95 28.81
C HIS A 99 12.49 -5.48 28.46
N THR A 100 12.94 -5.24 27.23
CA THR A 100 14.26 -5.65 26.76
C THR A 100 14.99 -4.42 26.23
N LEU A 101 16.14 -4.10 26.82
CA LEU A 101 17.05 -3.06 26.35
C LEU A 101 18.11 -3.70 25.45
N ILE A 102 18.33 -3.11 24.28
CA ILE A 102 19.25 -3.60 23.27
C ILE A 102 20.07 -2.41 22.76
N GLU A 103 21.39 -2.51 22.88
CA GLU A 103 22.28 -1.54 22.26
C GLU A 103 22.39 -1.81 20.75
N TRP A 104 22.54 -0.77 19.94
CA TRP A 104 22.76 -0.94 18.51
C TRP A 104 24.03 -1.76 18.23
N ALA A 105 25.06 -1.56 19.05
CA ALA A 105 26.29 -2.35 19.01
C ALA A 105 26.11 -3.83 19.41
N GLN A 106 24.94 -4.25 19.87
CA GLN A 106 24.61 -5.65 20.15
C GLN A 106 23.83 -6.31 19.01
N VAL A 107 23.33 -5.56 18.02
CA VAL A 107 22.63 -6.13 16.85
C VAL A 107 23.63 -6.86 15.97
N ASN A 108 23.46 -8.17 15.81
CA ASN A 108 24.39 -9.02 15.08
C ASN A 108 23.88 -9.33 13.68
N THR A 109 22.60 -9.69 13.56
CA THR A 109 22.00 -10.15 12.31
C THR A 109 20.58 -9.63 12.19
N LEU A 110 20.23 -9.22 10.97
CA LEU A 110 18.89 -8.79 10.58
C LEU A 110 18.46 -9.61 9.36
N LEU A 111 17.35 -10.33 9.49
CA LEU A 111 16.80 -11.14 8.41
C LEU A 111 15.42 -10.62 8.02
N GLY A 112 15.29 -10.15 6.79
CA GLY A 112 14.05 -9.64 6.23
C GLY A 112 13.38 -10.71 5.39
N PHE A 113 12.06 -10.82 5.47
CA PHE A 113 11.32 -11.77 4.65
C PHE A 113 9.87 -11.33 4.45
N LYS A 114 9.25 -11.90 3.43
CA LYS A 114 7.82 -11.78 3.18
C LYS A 114 7.12 -12.98 3.81
N ALA A 115 6.22 -12.72 4.75
CA ALA A 115 5.30 -13.73 5.27
C ALA A 115 4.05 -13.74 4.39
N ASP A 116 3.81 -14.88 3.73
CA ASP A 116 2.60 -15.10 2.96
C ASP A 116 1.46 -15.45 3.94
N LEU A 117 0.60 -14.47 4.27
CA LEU A 117 -0.65 -14.74 4.99
C LEU A 117 -1.74 -15.02 3.95
N LEU A 118 -2.72 -15.87 4.29
CA LEU A 118 -3.73 -16.45 3.37
C LEU A 118 -4.18 -15.54 2.21
N THR A 119 -4.46 -14.26 2.47
CA THR A 119 -4.91 -13.29 1.47
C THR A 119 -4.08 -12.01 1.44
N VAL A 120 -3.07 -11.87 2.31
CA VAL A 120 -2.31 -10.63 2.46
C VAL A 120 -0.83 -10.94 2.68
N ASP A 121 0.00 -10.18 2.01
CA ASP A 121 1.44 -10.23 2.21
C ASP A 121 1.84 -9.33 3.38
N CYS A 122 2.79 -9.77 4.20
CA CYS A 122 3.33 -8.94 5.29
C CYS A 122 4.84 -9.04 5.34
N ILE A 123 5.54 -7.91 5.27
CA ILE A 123 6.99 -7.88 5.43
C ILE A 123 7.33 -7.99 6.91
N CYS A 124 8.25 -8.89 7.22
CA CYS A 124 8.75 -9.18 8.55
C CYS A 124 10.25 -8.96 8.61
N LEU A 125 10.72 -8.61 9.81
CA LEU A 125 12.14 -8.47 10.15
C LEU A 125 12.40 -9.24 11.44
N ASP A 126 13.29 -10.22 11.35
CA ASP A 126 13.88 -10.89 12.51
C ASP A 126 15.16 -10.18 12.90
N VAL A 127 15.23 -9.80 14.17
CA VAL A 127 16.39 -9.13 14.78
C VAL A 127 17.05 -10.07 15.76
N PHE A 128 18.33 -10.35 15.53
CA PHE A 128 19.16 -11.16 16.40
C PHE A 128 20.24 -10.28 17.01
N ALA A 129 20.26 -10.20 18.33
CA ALA A 129 21.21 -9.44 19.11
C ALA A 129 22.00 -10.35 20.05
N ALA A 130 23.05 -9.81 20.67
CA ALA A 130 23.83 -10.49 21.69
C ALA A 130 22.95 -11.03 22.84
N ASN A 131 23.51 -11.97 23.62
CA ASN A 131 22.85 -12.59 24.77
C ASN A 131 21.55 -13.35 24.42
N ASN A 132 21.50 -13.98 23.24
CA ASN A 132 20.35 -14.74 22.73
C ASN A 132 19.04 -13.92 22.65
N VAL A 133 19.15 -12.60 22.54
CA VAL A 133 17.99 -11.75 22.34
C VAL A 133 17.57 -11.86 20.88
N ARG A 134 16.38 -12.41 20.65
CA ARG A 134 15.74 -12.47 19.34
C ARG A 134 14.31 -11.94 19.42
N PHE A 135 13.91 -11.16 18.44
CA PHE A 135 12.52 -10.72 18.31
C PHE A 135 12.17 -10.51 16.84
N ARG A 136 10.87 -10.59 16.56
CA ARG A 136 10.29 -10.38 15.23
C ARG A 136 9.38 -9.17 15.26
N ILE A 137 9.53 -8.31 14.26
CA ILE A 137 8.59 -7.23 13.97
C ILE A 137 8.11 -7.32 12.53
N SER A 138 7.01 -6.64 12.23
CA SER A 138 6.42 -6.62 10.89
C SER A 138 5.90 -5.24 10.55
N GLU A 139 5.45 -5.03 9.31
CA GLU A 139 4.77 -3.80 8.88
C GLU A 139 3.58 -3.42 9.75
N GLN A 140 2.97 -4.39 10.44
CA GLN A 140 1.85 -4.17 11.36
C GLN A 140 2.29 -3.74 12.76
N THR A 141 3.58 -3.86 13.09
CA THR A 141 4.11 -3.46 14.39
C THR A 141 4.12 -1.93 14.49
N LEU A 142 3.45 -1.38 15.50
CA LEU A 142 3.51 0.05 15.79
C LEU A 142 4.97 0.47 16.02
N GLY A 143 5.42 1.48 15.28
CA GLY A 143 6.80 1.95 15.30
C GLY A 143 7.71 1.33 14.24
N TRP A 144 7.19 0.45 13.38
CA TRP A 144 7.91 -0.15 12.25
C TRP A 144 8.69 0.88 11.41
N TYR A 145 8.03 1.91 10.89
CA TYR A 145 8.66 2.91 10.02
C TYR A 145 9.77 3.69 10.75
N THR A 146 9.55 4.06 12.00
CA THR A 146 10.56 4.76 12.80
C THR A 146 11.76 3.86 13.11
N PHE A 147 11.52 2.58 13.39
CA PHE A 147 12.58 1.59 13.63
C PHE A 147 13.45 1.41 12.40
N LEU A 148 12.84 1.19 11.22
CA LEU A 148 13.59 1.05 9.97
C LEU A 148 14.41 2.29 9.63
N ARG A 149 13.85 3.50 9.80
CA ARG A 149 14.61 4.74 9.59
C ARG A 149 15.84 4.82 10.51
N LYS A 150 15.68 4.49 11.79
CA LYS A 150 16.81 4.46 12.75
C LYS A 150 17.86 3.42 12.37
N LEU A 151 17.40 2.26 11.91
CA LEU A 151 18.24 1.18 11.41
C LEU A 151 19.10 1.65 10.22
N GLU A 152 18.48 2.28 9.21
CA GLU A 152 19.19 2.81 8.03
C GLU A 152 20.15 3.95 8.37
N GLU A 153 19.82 4.78 9.37
CA GLU A 153 20.70 5.85 9.87
C GLU A 153 21.98 5.28 10.51
N LEU A 154 21.86 4.19 11.26
CA LEU A 154 22.95 3.62 12.06
C LEU A 154 23.75 2.54 11.34
N PHE A 155 23.13 1.86 10.38
CA PHE A 155 23.75 0.80 9.58
C PHE A 155 23.70 1.20 8.10
N PRO A 156 24.60 2.10 7.65
CA PRO A 156 24.57 2.65 6.28
C PRO A 156 24.85 1.60 5.19
N GLU A 157 25.35 0.42 5.57
CA GLU A 157 25.55 -0.72 4.68
C GLU A 157 24.24 -1.45 4.32
N ILE A 158 23.15 -1.20 5.05
CA ILE A 158 21.84 -1.74 4.71
C ILE A 158 21.35 -1.09 3.42
N ASP A 159 21.03 -1.92 2.44
CA ASP A 159 20.50 -1.47 1.17
C ASP A 159 19.10 -0.86 1.37
N LYS A 160 18.98 0.44 1.08
CA LYS A 160 17.72 1.19 1.25
C LYS A 160 16.61 0.56 0.39
N GLY A 161 15.40 0.55 0.94
CA GLY A 161 14.24 0.00 0.24
C GLY A 161 14.30 -1.51 0.05
N TRP A 162 14.99 -2.26 0.91
CA TRP A 162 15.06 -3.72 0.86
C TRP A 162 13.67 -4.35 1.00
N GLU A 163 12.80 -3.71 1.75
CA GLU A 163 11.41 -4.08 1.93
C GLU A 163 10.68 -4.14 0.58
N PHE A 164 10.88 -3.18 -0.32
CA PHE A 164 10.25 -3.18 -1.64
C PHE A 164 10.74 -4.35 -2.51
N ARG A 165 12.03 -4.68 -2.45
CA ARG A 165 12.61 -5.82 -3.19
C ARG A 165 12.05 -7.15 -2.70
N ILE A 166 11.80 -7.27 -1.39
CA ILE A 166 11.19 -8.47 -0.81
C ILE A 166 9.70 -8.56 -1.17
N ALA A 167 8.97 -7.45 -1.16
CA ALA A 167 7.54 -7.41 -1.46
C ALA A 167 7.20 -7.93 -2.88
N GLN A 168 8.06 -7.65 -3.84
CA GLN A 168 7.86 -7.96 -5.27
C GLN A 168 7.99 -9.44 -5.62
N LEU A 169 8.55 -10.27 -4.73
CA LEU A 169 8.76 -11.67 -5.03
C LEU A 169 7.44 -12.46 -4.87
N PRO A 170 7.00 -13.20 -5.90
CA PRO A 170 5.75 -13.96 -5.84
C PRO A 170 5.92 -15.30 -5.09
N PHE A 171 5.03 -15.56 -4.13
CA PHE A 171 4.69 -16.87 -3.52
C PHE A 171 5.84 -17.71 -2.94
N ALA A 172 6.87 -17.08 -2.39
CA ALA A 172 7.86 -17.78 -1.57
C ALA A 172 8.24 -16.92 -0.37
N THR A 173 8.38 -17.55 0.80
CA THR A 173 9.05 -16.93 1.96
C THR A 173 10.51 -16.69 1.60
N ASN A 174 10.78 -15.52 1.05
CA ASN A 174 12.11 -15.13 0.61
C ASN A 174 12.85 -14.50 1.78
N LEU A 175 13.47 -15.36 2.59
CA LEU A 175 14.39 -14.92 3.63
C LEU A 175 15.62 -14.28 2.98
N ARG A 176 15.98 -13.09 3.44
CA ARG A 176 17.14 -12.34 2.97
C ARG A 176 17.91 -11.78 4.14
N VAL A 177 19.24 -11.86 4.03
CA VAL A 177 20.14 -11.17 4.94
C VAL A 177 20.09 -9.68 4.61
N ILE A 178 19.61 -8.88 5.57
CA ILE A 178 19.58 -7.41 5.46
C ILE A 178 20.87 -6.84 6.04
N TYR A 179 21.34 -7.43 7.12
CA TYR A 179 22.59 -7.10 7.78
C TYR A 179 23.12 -8.35 8.49
N ASP A 180 24.42 -8.58 8.39
CA ASP A 180 25.12 -9.50 9.26
C ASP A 180 26.50 -8.97 9.58
N ARG A 181 26.82 -8.82 10.86
CA ARG A 181 28.09 -8.29 11.32
C ARG A 181 29.28 -9.11 10.85
N GLU A 182 29.12 -10.43 10.79
CA GLU A 182 30.16 -11.38 10.41
C GLU A 182 30.17 -11.67 8.90
N LYS A 183 29.24 -11.08 8.14
CA LYS A 183 29.05 -11.26 6.69
C LYS A 183 28.88 -12.73 6.29
N ARG A 184 28.20 -13.50 7.14
CA ARG A 184 27.85 -14.90 6.89
C ARG A 184 26.82 -15.02 5.77
N SER A 185 26.78 -16.19 5.15
CA SER A 185 25.78 -16.55 4.15
C SER A 185 24.41 -16.83 4.78
N LEU A 186 23.36 -16.82 3.96
CA LEU A 186 21.99 -17.08 4.43
C LEU A 186 21.86 -18.51 4.97
N GLU A 187 22.50 -19.46 4.30
CA GLU A 187 22.48 -20.88 4.63
C GLU A 187 23.09 -21.14 6.02
N GLU A 188 24.26 -20.53 6.29
CA GLU A 188 24.92 -20.63 7.61
C GLU A 188 24.05 -20.03 8.73
N LEU A 189 23.40 -18.89 8.46
CA LEU A 189 22.54 -18.21 9.42
C LEU A 189 21.27 -19.00 9.71
N GLN A 190 20.68 -19.64 8.69
CA GLN A 190 19.48 -20.45 8.85
C GLN A 190 19.72 -21.63 9.79
N ASP A 191 20.83 -22.35 9.58
CA ASP A 191 21.21 -23.49 10.42
C ASP A 191 21.46 -23.07 11.86
N GLN A 192 22.15 -21.94 12.08
CA GLN A 192 22.49 -21.47 13.42
C GLN A 192 21.31 -20.88 14.21
N LEU A 193 20.46 -20.08 13.55
CA LEU A 193 19.48 -19.24 14.23
C LEU A 193 18.09 -19.88 14.38
N TYR A 194 17.74 -20.84 13.52
CA TYR A 194 16.42 -21.48 13.53
C TYR A 194 16.44 -22.96 13.93
N THR A 195 17.60 -23.61 14.00
CA THR A 195 17.72 -25.04 14.39
C THR A 195 18.15 -25.21 15.86
N SER A 196 18.27 -24.12 16.62
CA SER A 196 18.64 -24.13 18.05
C SER A 196 17.47 -24.13 19.02
#